data_AF-A0A0S7Z985-F1
#
_entry.id   AF-A0A0S7Z985-F1
#
_cell.length_a   1.000
_cell.length_b   1.000
_cell.length_c   1.000
_cell.angle_alpha   90.00
_cell.angle_beta   90.00
_cell.angle_gamma   90.00
#
_symmetry.space_group_name_H-M   'P 1'
#
loop_
_entity.id
_entity.type
_entity.pdbx_description
1 polymer ?
#
loop_
_entity_poly.entity_id
_entity_poly.type
_entity_poly.pdbx_seq_one_letter_code
_entity_poly.pdbx_strand_id
1 'polypeptide(L)'
;MRARFIGCVEEVILKRAVLVSAVATLAFLWKLPVCLPADERLPGSNLLLRDEVLQLESEAIRWLKEQMVPNTIVQEPSPARRRLVISYRMPVTHQAFQYIYSRSFSYDNAVAVIALTMAGAYQEAELILTALQRNMRDDGSFWFAHNTVNSWPNEGDNEGAIICTDAVCWIGYAVVFFLRVRIQEDELFVEEDLLAQDLLDMAEQIGEWVLTHQVHDPHNLRHGLVTGGMGNYQLAVDKMENNLLEYYHRDEITWVSMKHNIDAYYFLRDLGHLTADERYRRASEKIAKGLLTLWRKDKGQLIRGIKGDQTVDDALPLDGASWASLFMSSIGERAKAERCLETIERNFHNQSRGIQGYRPYYADPVFEEREVNAYFYPD
;
A
#
# COMPACT_ATOMS: atom_id res chain seq x y z
N MET A 1 -10.62 16.74 17.97
CA MET A 1 -10.75 15.30 18.30
C MET A 1 -10.62 14.39 17.07
N ARG A 2 -11.12 14.78 15.88
CA ARG A 2 -10.70 14.22 14.57
C ARG A 2 -9.19 14.35 14.32
N ALA A 3 -8.58 15.41 14.83
CA ALA A 3 -7.13 15.56 14.95
C ALA A 3 -6.34 14.32 15.38
N ARG A 4 -6.67 13.69 16.52
CA ARG A 4 -6.01 12.47 17.00
C ARG A 4 -6.15 11.28 16.04
N PHE A 5 -7.03 11.36 15.05
CA PHE A 5 -7.27 10.34 14.03
C PHE A 5 -6.16 10.31 12.99
N ILE A 6 -5.66 11.45 12.49
CA ILE A 6 -4.62 11.47 11.44
C ILE A 6 -3.25 11.07 12.00
N GLY A 7 -2.87 11.56 13.19
CA GLY A 7 -1.67 11.06 13.87
C GLY A 7 -1.74 9.56 14.16
N CYS A 8 -2.94 9.01 14.38
CA CYS A 8 -3.17 7.57 14.51
C CYS A 8 -3.15 6.86 13.15
N VAL A 9 -3.60 7.48 12.05
CA VAL A 9 -3.52 6.92 10.68
C VAL A 9 -2.07 6.88 10.18
N GLU A 10 -1.23 7.86 10.52
CA GLU A 10 0.21 7.85 10.20
C GLU A 10 1.04 6.97 11.16
N GLU A 11 0.74 6.94 12.47
CA GLU A 11 1.26 5.90 13.38
C GLU A 11 0.80 4.48 12.99
N VAL A 12 -0.32 4.36 12.29
CA VAL A 12 -0.78 3.09 11.73
C VAL A 12 -0.07 2.77 10.42
N ILE A 13 0.29 3.74 9.57
CA ILE A 13 1.20 3.51 8.43
C ILE A 13 2.54 2.90 8.93
N LEU A 14 2.97 3.28 10.14
CA LEU A 14 4.09 2.66 10.86
C LEU A 14 3.82 1.24 11.38
N LYS A 15 2.63 0.94 11.90
CA LYS A 15 2.26 -0.43 12.30
C LYS A 15 1.96 -1.34 11.10
N ARG A 16 1.60 -0.78 9.94
CA ARG A 16 1.40 -1.48 8.66
C ARG A 16 2.69 -2.12 8.13
N ALA A 17 3.85 -1.68 8.61
CA ALA A 17 5.12 -2.36 8.37
C ALA A 17 5.15 -3.80 8.92
N VAL A 18 4.31 -4.19 9.89
CA VAL A 18 4.30 -5.57 10.42
C VAL A 18 3.54 -6.53 9.49
N LEU A 19 2.43 -6.09 8.90
CA LEU A 19 1.67 -6.91 7.94
C LEU A 19 2.43 -7.02 6.61
N VAL A 20 3.06 -5.94 6.17
CA VAL A 20 3.89 -5.98 4.95
C VAL A 20 5.26 -6.61 5.20
N SER A 21 5.83 -6.54 6.41
CA SER A 21 7.04 -7.33 6.74
C SER A 21 6.72 -8.82 6.78
N ALA A 22 5.54 -9.25 7.23
CA ALA A 22 5.12 -10.65 7.13
C ALA A 22 4.94 -11.11 5.67
N VAL A 23 4.27 -10.30 4.84
CA VAL A 23 4.08 -10.61 3.40
C VAL A 23 5.38 -10.50 2.60
N ALA A 24 6.26 -9.54 2.91
CA ALA A 24 7.58 -9.40 2.30
C ALA A 24 8.54 -10.51 2.75
N THR A 25 8.49 -10.95 4.02
CA THR A 25 9.24 -12.11 4.50
C THR A 25 8.77 -13.39 3.79
N LEU A 26 7.45 -13.54 3.57
CA LEU A 26 6.89 -14.67 2.82
C LEU A 26 7.24 -14.62 1.32
N ALA A 27 7.26 -13.44 0.69
CA ALA A 27 7.66 -13.26 -0.70
C ALA A 27 9.18 -13.46 -0.92
N PHE A 28 10.01 -13.08 0.05
CA PHE A 28 11.46 -13.28 0.01
C PHE A 28 11.85 -14.76 0.17
N LEU A 29 11.07 -15.52 0.94
CA LEU A 29 11.27 -16.95 1.14
C LEU A 29 10.83 -17.81 -0.06
N TRP A 30 9.89 -17.34 -0.90
CA TRP A 30 9.39 -18.13 -2.03
C TRP A 30 10.19 -17.94 -3.34
N LYS A 31 11.06 -16.92 -3.47
CA LYS A 31 11.76 -16.63 -4.75
C LYS A 31 13.29 -16.50 -4.68
N LEU A 32 13.94 -17.18 -3.74
CA LEU A 32 15.37 -17.47 -3.90
C LEU A 32 15.58 -18.99 -4.00
N PRO A 33 15.89 -19.52 -5.20
CA PRO A 33 16.76 -20.67 -5.26
C PRO A 33 18.15 -20.16 -4.87
N VAL A 34 18.41 -19.98 -3.57
CA VAL A 34 19.80 -19.94 -3.13
C VAL A 34 20.28 -21.37 -3.31
N CYS A 35 20.99 -21.61 -4.42
CA CYS A 35 21.94 -22.71 -4.50
C CYS A 35 23.00 -22.49 -3.41
N LEU A 36 22.64 -22.80 -2.16
CA LEU A 36 23.65 -23.10 -1.15
C LEU A 36 24.28 -24.43 -1.58
N PRO A 37 25.63 -24.53 -1.58
CA PRO A 37 26.32 -25.79 -1.78
C PRO A 37 25.73 -26.84 -0.82
N ALA A 38 25.55 -28.07 -1.30
CA ALA A 38 24.83 -29.13 -0.61
C ALA A 38 25.45 -29.61 0.73
N ASP A 39 26.53 -28.99 1.22
CA ASP A 39 27.38 -29.53 2.28
C ASP A 39 27.33 -28.80 3.65
N GLU A 40 26.46 -27.80 3.85
CA GLU A 40 26.30 -27.16 5.17
C GLU A 40 24.85 -27.19 5.70
N ARG A 41 24.22 -28.36 5.67
CA ARG A 41 22.95 -28.58 6.40
C ARG A 41 23.25 -28.97 7.84
N LEU A 42 23.14 -28.02 8.77
CA LEU A 42 23.02 -28.32 10.20
C LEU A 42 21.74 -29.16 10.44
N PRO A 43 21.83 -30.37 11.02
CA PRO A 43 20.64 -31.18 11.29
C PRO A 43 19.92 -30.68 12.55
N GLY A 44 18.65 -30.29 12.40
CA GLY A 44 17.70 -30.17 13.52
C GLY A 44 17.10 -28.80 13.79
N SER A 45 17.75 -27.68 13.43
CA SER A 45 17.22 -26.33 13.70
C SER A 45 16.20 -25.85 12.65
N ASN A 46 16.39 -26.21 11.38
CA ASN A 46 15.55 -25.73 10.28
C ASN A 46 14.14 -26.34 10.22
N LEU A 47 13.90 -27.49 10.85
CA LEU A 47 12.57 -28.13 10.84
C LEU A 47 11.63 -27.48 11.86
N LEU A 48 12.13 -27.17 13.07
CA LEU A 48 11.35 -26.51 14.13
C LEU A 48 10.97 -25.07 13.74
N LEU A 49 11.91 -24.32 13.16
CA LEU A 49 11.63 -22.98 12.61
C LEU A 49 10.58 -23.03 11.49
N ARG A 50 10.55 -24.10 10.70
CA ARG A 50 9.58 -24.26 9.61
C ARG A 50 8.17 -24.52 10.15
N ASP A 51 8.02 -25.39 11.15
CA ASP A 51 6.72 -25.70 11.73
C ASP A 51 6.12 -24.50 12.47
N GLU A 52 6.94 -23.74 13.20
CA GLU A 52 6.51 -22.50 13.87
C GLU A 52 6.07 -21.44 12.87
N VAL A 53 6.83 -21.24 11.79
CA VAL A 53 6.44 -20.29 10.72
C VAL A 53 5.13 -20.70 10.05
N LEU A 54 4.95 -21.99 9.74
CA LEU A 54 3.71 -22.49 9.14
C LEU A 54 2.50 -22.35 10.08
N GLN A 55 2.70 -22.53 11.38
CA GLN A 55 1.67 -22.28 12.38
C GLN A 55 1.30 -20.79 12.42
N LEU A 56 2.29 -19.89 12.47
CA LEU A 56 2.07 -18.45 12.47
C LEU A 56 1.38 -17.98 11.18
N GLU A 57 1.74 -18.53 10.03
CA GLU A 57 1.07 -18.28 8.76
C GLU A 57 -0.41 -18.70 8.83
N SER A 58 -0.68 -19.91 9.32
CA SER A 58 -2.05 -20.42 9.48
C SER A 58 -2.89 -19.56 10.41
N GLU A 59 -2.30 -19.07 11.51
CA GLU A 59 -2.93 -18.15 12.46
C GLU A 59 -3.18 -16.77 11.84
N ALA A 60 -2.23 -16.24 11.08
CA ALA A 60 -2.37 -14.97 10.38
C ALA A 60 -3.47 -15.02 9.31
N ILE A 61 -3.54 -16.11 8.53
CA ILE A 61 -4.60 -16.31 7.53
C ILE A 61 -5.96 -16.45 8.20
N ARG A 62 -6.07 -17.19 9.31
CA ARG A 62 -7.32 -17.26 10.08
C ARG A 62 -7.74 -15.88 10.58
N TRP A 63 -6.82 -15.14 11.18
CA TRP A 63 -7.08 -13.78 11.67
C TRP A 63 -7.56 -12.85 10.54
N LEU A 64 -6.94 -12.94 9.36
CA LEU A 64 -7.31 -12.14 8.20
C LEU A 64 -8.73 -12.46 7.72
N LYS A 65 -9.09 -13.75 7.63
CA LYS A 65 -10.45 -14.20 7.29
C LYS A 65 -11.49 -13.67 8.29
N GLU A 66 -11.15 -13.62 9.58
CA GLU A 66 -12.03 -13.04 10.62
C GLU A 66 -12.27 -11.53 10.46
N GLN A 67 -11.43 -10.81 9.70
CA GLN A 67 -11.65 -9.38 9.44
C GLN A 67 -12.69 -9.14 8.33
N MET A 68 -13.01 -10.15 7.53
CA MET A 68 -13.98 -10.02 6.44
C MET A 68 -15.41 -9.86 6.98
N VAL A 69 -16.12 -8.79 6.59
CA VAL A 69 -17.49 -8.55 7.06
C VAL A 69 -18.52 -9.37 6.26
N PRO A 70 -19.57 -9.93 6.88
CA PRO A 70 -19.93 -9.81 8.28
C PRO A 70 -19.01 -10.60 9.21
N ASN A 71 -18.69 -10.01 10.36
CA ASN A 71 -17.88 -10.65 11.40
C ASN A 71 -18.38 -10.29 12.81
N THR A 72 -17.59 -10.61 13.83
CA THR A 72 -17.94 -10.36 15.23
C THR A 72 -18.05 -8.88 15.60
N ILE A 73 -17.45 -7.98 14.80
CA ILE A 73 -17.44 -6.54 15.03
C ILE A 73 -18.53 -5.85 14.22
N VAL A 74 -18.68 -6.21 12.94
CA VAL A 74 -19.70 -5.69 12.02
C VAL A 74 -20.56 -6.85 11.54
N GLN A 75 -21.66 -7.11 12.25
CA GLN A 75 -22.56 -8.22 11.97
C GLN A 75 -23.51 -7.93 10.80
N GLU A 76 -23.83 -6.66 10.57
CA GLU A 76 -24.75 -6.22 9.53
C GLU A 76 -24.08 -5.14 8.66
N PRO A 77 -23.12 -5.50 7.79
CA PRO A 77 -22.54 -4.55 6.87
C PRO A 77 -23.57 -4.10 5.83
N SER A 78 -23.41 -2.88 5.33
CA SER A 78 -24.11 -2.40 4.14
C SER A 78 -23.94 -3.41 2.99
N PRO A 79 -24.99 -3.71 2.20
CA PRO A 79 -24.92 -4.73 1.15
C PRO A 79 -23.74 -4.56 0.19
N ALA A 80 -23.43 -3.33 -0.22
CA ALA A 80 -22.31 -3.03 -1.12
C ALA A 80 -20.93 -3.30 -0.49
N ARG A 81 -20.84 -3.28 0.85
CA ARG A 81 -19.58 -3.41 1.62
C ARG A 81 -19.34 -4.81 2.18
N ARG A 82 -20.29 -5.74 1.97
CA ARG A 82 -20.13 -7.14 2.37
C ARG A 82 -18.87 -7.71 1.72
N ARG A 83 -18.13 -8.54 2.46
CA ARG A 83 -16.86 -9.19 2.10
C ARG A 83 -15.62 -8.28 2.03
N LEU A 84 -15.74 -7.00 2.34
CA LEU A 84 -14.56 -6.19 2.63
C LEU A 84 -13.94 -6.57 3.98
N VAL A 85 -12.64 -6.37 4.15
CA VAL A 85 -11.96 -6.55 5.45
C VAL A 85 -11.97 -5.26 6.26
N ILE A 86 -12.26 -5.31 7.55
CA ILE A 86 -12.01 -4.17 8.43
C ILE A 86 -10.51 -4.04 8.72
N SER A 87 -10.03 -2.81 8.75
CA SER A 87 -8.61 -2.50 8.89
C SER A 87 -8.11 -2.50 10.33
N TYR A 88 -9.04 -2.43 11.30
CA TYR A 88 -8.71 -2.28 12.71
C TYR A 88 -9.51 -3.22 13.59
N ARG A 89 -8.78 -3.90 14.47
CA ARG A 89 -9.35 -4.54 15.66
C ARG A 89 -8.93 -3.76 16.89
N MET A 90 -9.90 -3.21 17.61
CA MET A 90 -9.64 -2.40 18.79
C MET A 90 -10.70 -2.64 19.86
N PRO A 91 -10.36 -2.55 21.17
CA PRO A 91 -11.35 -2.66 22.23
C PRO A 91 -12.47 -1.63 22.10
N VAL A 92 -13.70 -2.07 22.35
CA VAL A 92 -14.91 -1.20 22.35
C VAL A 92 -14.82 -0.05 23.35
N THR A 93 -14.01 -0.20 24.40
CA THR A 93 -13.76 0.81 25.42
C THR A 93 -12.80 1.92 24.99
N HIS A 94 -12.09 1.74 23.86
CA HIS A 94 -11.12 2.73 23.40
C HIS A 94 -11.84 3.93 22.74
N GLN A 95 -11.42 5.15 23.08
CA GLN A 95 -12.04 6.41 22.62
C GLN A 95 -12.19 6.53 21.08
N ALA A 96 -11.26 5.90 20.34
CA ALA A 96 -11.27 5.95 18.88
C ALA A 96 -12.25 4.96 18.23
N PHE A 97 -12.87 4.05 19.00
CA PHE A 97 -13.58 2.88 18.47
C PHE A 97 -14.68 3.28 17.51
N GLN A 98 -15.55 4.19 17.94
CA GLN A 98 -16.65 4.74 17.15
C GLN A 98 -16.24 5.33 15.79
N TYR A 99 -14.97 5.68 15.58
CA TYR A 99 -14.48 6.30 14.35
C TYR A 99 -13.79 5.32 13.39
N ILE A 100 -13.22 4.21 13.90
CA ILE A 100 -12.40 3.29 13.11
C ILE A 100 -12.92 1.86 12.99
N TYR A 101 -13.84 1.43 13.87
CA TYR A 101 -14.19 0.00 13.99
C TYR A 101 -14.75 -0.64 12.71
N SER A 102 -15.45 0.15 11.89
CA SER A 102 -16.04 -0.28 10.62
C SER A 102 -15.26 0.23 9.41
N ARG A 103 -14.05 0.76 9.59
CA ARG A 103 -13.24 1.28 8.48
C ARG A 103 -12.58 0.13 7.74
N SER A 104 -12.73 0.16 6.42
CA SER A 104 -12.09 -0.76 5.49
C SER A 104 -11.30 0.06 4.48
N PHE A 105 -9.98 -0.02 4.53
CA PHE A 105 -9.10 0.67 3.59
C PHE A 105 -8.91 -0.17 2.34
N SER A 106 -9.01 0.47 1.17
CA SER A 106 -8.88 -0.18 -0.14
C SER A 106 -7.54 -0.90 -0.29
N TYR A 107 -6.46 -0.28 0.20
CA TYR A 107 -5.13 -0.89 0.30
C TYR A 107 -5.12 -2.19 1.13
N ASP A 108 -5.78 -2.22 2.29
CA ASP A 108 -5.75 -3.39 3.18
C ASP A 108 -6.51 -4.57 2.56
N ASN A 109 -7.59 -4.30 1.81
CA ASN A 109 -8.28 -5.33 1.02
C ASN A 109 -7.37 -5.90 -0.08
N ALA A 110 -6.61 -5.05 -0.78
CA ALA A 110 -5.66 -5.49 -1.79
C ALA A 110 -4.54 -6.38 -1.19
N VAL A 111 -3.96 -5.97 -0.07
CA VAL A 111 -2.95 -6.78 0.64
C VAL A 111 -3.55 -8.08 1.15
N ALA A 112 -4.81 -8.06 1.63
CA ALA A 112 -5.52 -9.27 2.05
C ALA A 112 -5.69 -10.27 0.89
N VAL A 113 -6.08 -9.79 -0.29
CA VAL A 113 -6.18 -10.62 -1.51
C VAL A 113 -4.84 -11.26 -1.85
N ILE A 114 -3.75 -10.50 -1.83
CA ILE A 114 -2.40 -11.02 -2.11
C ILE A 114 -2.02 -12.11 -1.10
N ALA A 115 -2.22 -11.86 0.19
CA ALA A 115 -1.89 -12.81 1.24
C ALA A 115 -2.73 -14.10 1.13
N LEU A 116 -4.04 -13.99 0.88
CA LEU A 116 -4.92 -15.13 0.69
C LEU A 116 -4.57 -15.92 -0.57
N THR A 117 -4.23 -15.24 -1.66
CA THR A 117 -3.77 -15.86 -2.90
C THR A 117 -2.48 -16.66 -2.68
N MET A 118 -1.49 -16.07 -1.98
CA MET A 118 -0.24 -16.76 -1.64
C MET A 118 -0.48 -18.00 -0.76
N ALA A 119 -1.48 -17.95 0.12
CA ALA A 119 -1.87 -19.08 0.96
C ALA A 119 -2.79 -20.11 0.27
N GLY A 120 -3.08 -19.95 -1.03
CA GLY A 120 -4.00 -20.82 -1.78
C GLY A 120 -5.48 -20.69 -1.35
N ALA A 121 -5.82 -19.67 -0.57
CA ALA A 121 -7.18 -19.36 -0.11
C ALA A 121 -7.96 -18.57 -1.17
N TYR A 122 -8.07 -19.15 -2.37
CA TYR A 122 -8.61 -18.48 -3.56
C TYR A 122 -10.07 -18.04 -3.39
N GLN A 123 -10.91 -18.86 -2.75
CA GLN A 123 -12.31 -18.51 -2.49
C GLN A 123 -12.44 -17.23 -1.66
N GLU A 124 -11.63 -17.07 -0.61
CA GLU A 124 -11.67 -15.83 0.18
C GLU A 124 -11.07 -14.63 -0.55
N ALA A 125 -10.05 -14.85 -1.39
CA ALA A 125 -9.51 -13.80 -2.25
C ALA A 125 -10.57 -13.29 -3.25
N GLU A 126 -11.27 -14.20 -3.93
CA GLU A 126 -12.38 -13.90 -4.85
C GLU A 126 -13.50 -13.11 -4.16
N LEU A 127 -13.89 -13.51 -2.94
CA LEU A 127 -14.93 -12.79 -2.18
C LEU A 127 -14.56 -11.32 -1.94
N ILE A 128 -13.29 -11.02 -1.64
CA ILE A 128 -12.80 -9.65 -1.47
C ILE A 128 -12.71 -8.94 -2.82
N LEU A 129 -12.21 -9.61 -3.86
CA LEU A 129 -12.11 -9.05 -5.21
C LEU A 129 -13.47 -8.66 -5.79
N THR A 130 -14.49 -9.52 -5.69
CA THR A 130 -15.86 -9.17 -6.08
C THR A 130 -16.41 -8.03 -5.20
N ALA A 131 -16.00 -7.93 -3.93
CA ALA A 131 -16.36 -6.78 -3.11
C ALA A 131 -15.71 -5.50 -3.60
N LEU A 132 -14.43 -5.51 -3.96
CA LEU A 132 -13.77 -4.37 -4.56
C LEU A 132 -14.47 -3.98 -5.86
N GLN A 133 -14.75 -4.93 -6.76
CA GLN A 133 -15.45 -4.66 -8.02
C GLN A 133 -16.80 -3.93 -7.82
N ARG A 134 -17.61 -4.32 -6.82
CA ARG A 134 -18.86 -3.62 -6.46
C ARG A 134 -18.66 -2.17 -5.99
N ASN A 135 -17.46 -1.83 -5.54
CA ASN A 135 -17.11 -0.54 -4.97
C ASN A 135 -16.22 0.30 -5.90
N MET A 136 -15.92 -0.22 -7.10
CA MET A 136 -15.25 0.54 -8.15
C MET A 136 -16.15 1.67 -8.63
N ARG A 137 -15.55 2.84 -8.87
CA ARG A 137 -16.23 3.99 -9.48
C ARG A 137 -16.25 3.84 -11.00
N ASP A 138 -17.13 4.59 -11.67
CA ASP A 138 -17.29 4.55 -13.13
C ASP A 138 -16.00 4.90 -13.91
N ASP A 139 -15.08 5.63 -13.28
CA ASP A 139 -13.79 6.01 -13.84
C ASP A 139 -12.67 4.99 -13.57
N GLY A 140 -12.96 3.85 -12.94
CA GLY A 140 -11.99 2.83 -12.55
C GLY A 140 -11.26 3.12 -11.23
N SER A 141 -11.57 4.23 -10.56
CA SER A 141 -10.92 4.60 -9.30
C SER A 141 -11.64 4.04 -8.07
N PHE A 142 -10.98 4.18 -6.92
CA PHE A 142 -11.48 3.74 -5.61
C PHE A 142 -11.33 4.84 -4.59
N TRP A 143 -12.35 4.99 -3.76
CA TRP A 143 -12.18 5.70 -2.51
C TRP A 143 -11.14 5.01 -1.64
N PHE A 144 -10.34 5.77 -0.92
CA PHE A 144 -9.25 5.25 -0.11
C PHE A 144 -9.73 4.38 1.06
N ALA A 145 -10.90 4.71 1.62
CA ALA A 145 -11.50 3.96 2.70
C ALA A 145 -13.03 3.99 2.64
N HIS A 146 -13.64 2.90 3.09
CA HIS A 146 -15.08 2.72 3.19
C HIS A 146 -15.50 2.57 4.66
N ASN A 147 -16.73 2.99 4.96
CA ASN A 147 -17.40 2.58 6.19
C ASN A 147 -18.28 1.36 5.86
N THR A 148 -17.99 0.22 6.48
CA THR A 148 -18.68 -1.04 6.18
C THR A 148 -20.12 -1.09 6.67
N VAL A 149 -20.54 -0.24 7.61
CA VAL A 149 -21.92 -0.22 8.12
C VAL A 149 -22.88 0.67 7.31
N ASN A 150 -22.38 1.49 6.38
CA ASN A 150 -23.22 2.36 5.57
C ASN A 150 -22.70 2.52 4.13
N SER A 151 -23.28 3.44 3.36
CA SER A 151 -22.90 3.70 1.98
C SER A 151 -21.77 4.73 1.84
N TRP A 152 -21.23 5.32 2.91
CA TRP A 152 -20.13 6.28 2.81
C TRP A 152 -18.80 5.56 2.52
N PRO A 153 -17.95 6.08 1.63
CA PRO A 153 -18.24 7.16 0.68
C PRO A 153 -18.96 6.64 -0.58
N ASN A 154 -19.79 7.48 -1.19
CA ASN A 154 -20.43 7.26 -2.49
C ASN A 154 -20.52 8.58 -3.28
N GLU A 155 -20.99 8.54 -4.53
CA GLU A 155 -21.06 9.75 -5.37
C GLU A 155 -21.92 10.87 -4.80
N GLY A 156 -22.98 10.54 -4.04
CA GLY A 156 -23.84 11.52 -3.39
C GLY A 156 -23.37 11.97 -2.01
N ASP A 157 -22.47 11.23 -1.37
CA ASP A 157 -21.92 11.53 -0.04
C ASP A 157 -20.49 11.00 0.10
N ASN A 158 -19.54 11.89 -0.11
CA ASN A 158 -18.10 11.64 -0.11
C ASN A 158 -17.31 12.78 0.57
N GLU A 159 -17.95 13.55 1.45
CA GLU A 159 -17.25 14.62 2.16
C GLU A 159 -16.13 14.04 3.02
N GLY A 160 -14.91 14.56 2.82
CA GLY A 160 -13.70 14.05 3.44
C GLY A 160 -13.17 12.71 2.89
N ALA A 161 -13.73 12.18 1.81
CA ALA A 161 -13.21 10.99 1.15
C ALA A 161 -12.10 11.36 0.17
N ILE A 162 -11.01 10.63 0.19
CA ILE A 162 -9.86 10.82 -0.71
C ILE A 162 -9.76 9.65 -1.69
N ILE A 163 -9.16 9.89 -2.84
CA ILE A 163 -8.73 8.89 -3.82
C ILE A 163 -7.22 8.95 -3.84
N CYS A 164 -6.55 7.88 -3.42
CA CYS A 164 -5.09 7.83 -3.41
C CYS A 164 -4.62 6.89 -4.52
N THR A 165 -3.77 7.41 -5.42
CA THR A 165 -3.26 6.64 -6.56
C THR A 165 -2.55 5.36 -6.13
N ASP A 166 -1.83 5.36 -4.99
CA ASP A 166 -1.20 4.16 -4.46
C ASP A 166 -2.21 3.07 -4.11
N ALA A 167 -3.26 3.39 -3.35
CA ALA A 167 -4.29 2.43 -2.96
C ALA A 167 -5.03 1.86 -4.18
N VAL A 168 -5.29 2.67 -5.20
CA VAL A 168 -5.87 2.24 -6.48
C VAL A 168 -4.91 1.28 -7.20
N CYS A 169 -3.61 1.61 -7.29
CA CYS A 169 -2.60 0.73 -7.87
C CYS A 169 -2.46 -0.60 -7.11
N TRP A 170 -2.59 -0.59 -5.78
CA TRP A 170 -2.56 -1.81 -4.97
C TRP A 170 -3.72 -2.75 -5.29
N ILE A 171 -4.93 -2.21 -5.50
CA ILE A 171 -6.07 -3.02 -5.94
C ILE A 171 -5.78 -3.63 -7.31
N GLY A 172 -5.35 -2.82 -8.28
CA GLY A 172 -4.99 -3.31 -9.61
C GLY A 172 -3.91 -4.40 -9.56
N TYR A 173 -2.87 -4.18 -8.75
CA TYR A 173 -1.81 -5.16 -8.54
C TYR A 173 -2.31 -6.45 -7.89
N ALA A 174 -3.20 -6.38 -6.90
CA ALA A 174 -3.79 -7.56 -6.27
C ALA A 174 -4.61 -8.40 -7.24
N VAL A 175 -5.39 -7.75 -8.11
CA VAL A 175 -6.14 -8.41 -9.19
C VAL A 175 -5.19 -9.12 -10.15
N VAL A 176 -4.21 -8.40 -10.70
CA VAL A 176 -3.22 -8.96 -11.64
C VAL A 176 -2.42 -10.09 -10.99
N PHE A 177 -2.05 -9.96 -9.72
CA PHE A 177 -1.35 -10.99 -8.97
C PHE A 177 -2.20 -12.26 -8.84
N PHE A 178 -3.47 -12.13 -8.44
CA PHE A 178 -4.41 -13.24 -8.37
C PHE A 178 -4.54 -13.96 -9.71
N LEU A 179 -4.85 -13.22 -10.78
CA LEU A 179 -5.02 -13.78 -12.12
C LEU A 179 -3.76 -14.52 -12.58
N ARG A 180 -2.57 -13.94 -12.39
CA ARG A 180 -1.31 -14.57 -12.80
C ARG A 180 -1.00 -15.84 -12.01
N VAL A 181 -1.30 -15.89 -10.72
CA VAL A 181 -1.13 -17.13 -9.93
C VAL A 181 -2.09 -18.20 -10.43
N ARG A 182 -3.35 -17.84 -10.68
CA ARG A 182 -4.35 -18.80 -11.21
C ARG A 182 -3.98 -19.30 -12.61
N ILE A 183 -3.50 -18.43 -13.50
CA ILE A 183 -3.02 -18.80 -14.84
C ILE A 183 -1.84 -19.79 -14.78
N GLN A 184 -0.97 -19.66 -13.77
CA GLN A 184 0.14 -20.61 -13.59
C GLN A 184 -0.33 -22.01 -13.19
N GLU A 185 -1.50 -22.12 -12.54
CA GLU A 185 -2.12 -23.40 -12.21
C GLU A 185 -3.01 -23.93 -13.35
N ASP A 186 -3.63 -23.04 -14.10
CA ASP A 186 -4.55 -23.32 -15.19
C ASP A 186 -4.43 -22.24 -16.29
N GLU A 187 -3.76 -22.58 -17.40
CA GLU A 187 -3.43 -21.63 -18.47
C GLU A 187 -4.67 -20.99 -19.11
N LEU A 188 -5.83 -21.66 -19.10
CA LEU A 188 -7.08 -21.18 -19.70
C LEU A 188 -7.99 -20.46 -18.70
N PHE A 189 -7.54 -20.25 -17.45
CA PHE A 189 -8.37 -19.71 -16.37
C PHE A 189 -9.12 -18.43 -16.75
N VAL A 190 -8.45 -17.46 -17.39
CA VAL A 190 -9.10 -16.20 -17.80
C VAL A 190 -10.06 -16.40 -18.98
N GLU A 191 -9.82 -17.38 -19.85
CA GLU A 191 -10.67 -17.64 -21.00
C GLU A 191 -11.96 -18.38 -20.60
N GLU A 192 -11.90 -19.22 -19.57
CA GLU A 192 -13.01 -20.09 -19.16
C GLU A 192 -13.82 -19.56 -17.96
N ASP A 193 -13.22 -18.76 -17.08
CA ASP A 193 -13.86 -18.27 -15.86
C ASP A 193 -14.39 -16.83 -16.02
N LEU A 194 -15.72 -16.66 -15.86
CA LEU A 194 -16.37 -15.36 -15.99
C LEU A 194 -15.91 -14.34 -14.95
N LEU A 195 -15.63 -14.77 -13.72
CA LEU A 195 -15.11 -13.86 -12.69
C LEU A 195 -13.69 -13.42 -13.08
N ALA A 196 -12.86 -14.31 -13.61
CA ALA A 196 -11.52 -13.94 -14.08
C ALA A 196 -11.56 -12.88 -15.20
N GLN A 197 -12.53 -12.96 -16.11
CA GLN A 197 -12.75 -11.95 -17.15
C GLN A 197 -13.17 -10.60 -16.56
N ASP A 198 -14.18 -10.61 -15.69
CA ASP A 198 -14.66 -9.44 -14.95
C ASP A 198 -13.53 -8.76 -14.14
N LEU A 199 -12.62 -9.56 -13.57
CA LEU A 199 -11.45 -9.08 -12.85
C LEU A 199 -10.40 -8.50 -13.79
N LEU A 200 -10.17 -9.08 -14.96
CA LEU A 200 -9.27 -8.50 -15.95
C LEU A 200 -9.79 -7.12 -16.41
N ASP A 201 -11.08 -7.02 -16.72
CA ASP A 201 -11.73 -5.75 -17.09
C ASP A 201 -11.60 -4.69 -15.98
N MET A 202 -11.73 -5.10 -14.72
CA MET A 202 -11.49 -4.24 -13.56
C MET A 202 -10.04 -3.75 -13.53
N ALA A 203 -9.06 -4.63 -13.75
CA ALA A 203 -7.64 -4.25 -13.77
C ALA A 203 -7.30 -3.31 -14.94
N GLU A 204 -7.88 -3.51 -16.12
CA GLU A 204 -7.70 -2.61 -17.26
C GLU A 204 -8.30 -1.22 -17.01
N GLN A 205 -9.50 -1.14 -16.42
CA GLN A 205 -10.10 0.15 -16.03
C GLN A 205 -9.24 0.91 -15.01
N ILE A 206 -8.70 0.23 -14.01
CA ILE A 206 -7.73 0.81 -13.07
C ILE A 206 -6.48 1.27 -13.84
N GLY A 207 -5.99 0.46 -14.78
CA GLY A 207 -4.85 0.80 -15.64
C GLY A 207 -5.07 2.10 -16.40
N GLU A 208 -6.20 2.24 -17.10
CA GLU A 208 -6.57 3.46 -17.81
C GLU A 208 -6.65 4.67 -16.87
N TRP A 209 -7.26 4.51 -15.70
CA TRP A 209 -7.31 5.59 -14.70
C TRP A 209 -5.92 6.03 -14.26
N VAL A 210 -5.01 5.10 -13.96
CA VAL A 210 -3.62 5.42 -13.58
C VAL A 210 -2.88 6.12 -14.72
N LEU A 211 -3.10 5.72 -15.98
CA LEU A 211 -2.49 6.38 -17.14
C LEU A 211 -2.90 7.85 -17.26
N THR A 212 -4.15 8.21 -16.93
CA THR A 212 -4.59 9.61 -16.94
C THR A 212 -3.86 10.50 -15.91
N HIS A 213 -3.27 9.90 -14.88
CA HIS A 213 -2.52 10.61 -13.84
C HIS A 213 -1.02 10.71 -14.12
N GLN A 214 -0.53 10.16 -15.24
CA GLN A 214 0.89 10.23 -15.60
C GLN A 214 1.26 11.60 -16.16
N VAL A 215 2.30 12.22 -15.60
CA VAL A 215 2.84 13.50 -16.07
C VAL A 215 3.59 13.30 -17.39
N HIS A 216 3.09 13.92 -18.47
CA HIS A 216 3.64 13.75 -19.81
C HIS A 216 4.58 14.86 -20.29
N ASP A 217 4.58 16.02 -19.66
CA ASP A 217 5.46 17.14 -20.03
C ASP A 217 6.93 16.79 -19.77
N PRO A 218 7.81 16.72 -20.79
CA PRO A 218 9.23 16.38 -20.63
C PRO A 218 10.05 17.46 -19.91
N HIS A 219 9.53 18.69 -19.77
CA HIS A 219 10.18 19.77 -19.03
C HIS A 219 9.79 19.80 -17.55
N ASN A 220 8.78 19.03 -17.16
CA ASN A 220 8.35 18.93 -15.78
C ASN A 220 9.27 17.96 -15.01
N LEU A 221 9.75 18.34 -13.84
CA LEU A 221 10.60 17.46 -13.01
C LEU A 221 9.91 16.14 -12.62
N ARG A 222 8.57 16.10 -12.68
CA ARG A 222 7.73 14.93 -12.42
C ARG A 222 7.53 14.03 -13.65
N HIS A 223 8.15 14.35 -14.79
CA HIS A 223 7.92 13.64 -16.05
C HIS A 223 8.00 12.11 -15.91
N GLY A 224 6.96 11.43 -16.41
CA GLY A 224 6.83 9.98 -16.37
C GLY A 224 6.24 9.41 -15.08
N LEU A 225 6.18 10.19 -14.00
CA LEU A 225 5.58 9.80 -12.73
C LEU A 225 4.07 10.07 -12.70
N VAL A 226 3.34 9.36 -11.85
CA VAL A 226 1.90 9.55 -11.58
C VAL A 226 1.67 10.42 -10.34
N THR A 227 0.64 11.27 -10.41
CA THR A 227 0.20 12.17 -9.34
C THR A 227 -0.58 11.46 -8.23
N GLY A 228 -0.89 12.17 -7.14
CA GLY A 228 -1.38 11.55 -5.90
C GLY A 228 -2.85 11.14 -5.85
N GLY A 229 -3.65 11.53 -6.86
CA GLY A 229 -5.08 11.25 -6.94
C GLY A 229 -5.91 12.50 -6.62
N MET A 230 -6.93 12.38 -5.77
CA MET A 230 -7.87 13.47 -5.45
C MET A 230 -8.17 13.55 -3.95
N GLY A 231 -8.38 14.77 -3.47
CA GLY A 231 -8.74 15.01 -2.08
C GLY A 231 -7.52 14.97 -1.15
N ASN A 232 -7.29 16.05 -0.41
CA ASN A 232 -6.22 16.10 0.58
C ASN A 232 -6.68 16.74 1.89
N TYR A 233 -5.94 16.44 2.95
CA TYR A 233 -6.13 17.06 4.25
C TYR A 233 -4.93 17.94 4.57
N GLN A 234 -5.20 19.20 4.91
CA GLN A 234 -4.24 20.11 5.49
C GLN A 234 -4.51 20.24 6.98
N LEU A 235 -3.47 20.03 7.78
CA LEU A 235 -3.50 20.21 9.22
C LEU A 235 -2.89 21.55 9.59
N ALA A 236 -3.46 22.21 10.59
CA ALA A 236 -2.90 23.41 11.20
C ALA A 236 -3.23 23.45 12.69
N VAL A 237 -2.50 24.22 13.49
CA VAL A 237 -2.82 24.46 14.90
C VAL A 237 -3.35 25.87 15.09
N ASP A 238 -4.55 26.00 15.68
CA ASP A 238 -5.01 27.26 16.24
C ASP A 238 -4.15 27.62 17.45
N LYS A 239 -3.34 28.66 17.30
CA LYS A 239 -2.38 29.12 18.33
C LYS A 239 -3.08 29.70 19.56
N MET A 240 -4.32 30.18 19.44
CA MET A 240 -5.06 30.78 20.56
C MET A 240 -5.71 29.70 21.42
N GLU A 241 -6.26 28.67 20.78
CA GLU A 241 -7.00 27.60 21.48
C GLU A 241 -6.19 26.32 21.69
N ASN A 242 -4.98 26.24 21.13
CA ASN A 242 -4.14 25.04 21.08
C ASN A 242 -4.90 23.81 20.52
N ASN A 243 -5.74 24.06 19.51
CA ASN A 243 -6.59 23.07 18.88
C ASN A 243 -6.09 22.76 17.47
N LEU A 244 -6.03 21.48 17.10
CA LEU A 244 -5.70 21.10 15.73
C LEU A 244 -6.93 21.26 14.84
N LEU A 245 -6.75 22.02 13.77
CA LEU A 245 -7.69 22.26 12.69
C LEU A 245 -7.35 21.34 11.51
N GLU A 246 -8.39 20.87 10.83
CA GLU A 246 -8.30 19.93 9.71
C GLU A 246 -9.13 20.50 8.56
N TYR A 247 -8.47 20.78 7.45
CA TYR A 247 -9.08 21.34 6.25
C TYR A 247 -9.06 20.29 5.15
N TYR A 248 -10.24 19.87 4.71
CA TYR A 248 -10.39 19.00 3.56
C TYR A 248 -10.48 19.83 2.28
N HIS A 249 -9.58 19.55 1.34
CA HIS A 249 -9.58 20.15 0.01
C HIS A 249 -9.92 19.06 -1.01
N ARG A 250 -10.95 19.28 -1.82
CA ARG A 250 -11.44 18.31 -2.83
C ARG A 250 -10.68 18.43 -4.17
N ASP A 251 -9.49 19.03 -4.16
CA ASP A 251 -8.73 19.29 -5.37
C ASP A 251 -7.87 18.08 -5.78
N GLU A 252 -7.39 18.11 -7.02
CA GLU A 252 -6.40 17.15 -7.51
C GLU A 252 -5.12 17.24 -6.68
N ILE A 253 -4.59 16.08 -6.29
CA ILE A 253 -3.29 15.97 -5.64
C ILE A 253 -2.22 16.01 -6.72
N THR A 254 -1.68 17.20 -6.96
CA THR A 254 -0.73 17.41 -8.06
C THR A 254 0.70 16.92 -7.76
N TRP A 255 1.09 16.70 -6.51
CA TRP A 255 2.43 16.19 -6.20
C TRP A 255 2.59 14.72 -6.62
N VAL A 256 3.85 14.29 -6.77
CA VAL A 256 4.21 12.87 -6.98
C VAL A 256 5.03 12.38 -5.79
N SER A 257 4.80 11.14 -5.36
CA SER A 257 5.63 10.48 -4.34
C SER A 257 6.31 9.25 -4.92
N MET A 258 7.49 8.93 -4.39
CA MET A 258 8.22 7.73 -4.81
C MET A 258 7.39 6.46 -4.51
N LYS A 259 6.65 6.41 -3.40
CA LYS A 259 5.84 5.25 -3.02
C LYS A 259 4.73 4.98 -4.03
N HIS A 260 3.92 6.00 -4.35
CA HIS A 260 2.81 5.85 -5.31
C HIS A 260 3.31 5.37 -6.66
N ASN A 261 4.50 5.83 -7.05
CA ASN A 261 5.11 5.49 -8.32
C ASN A 261 5.75 4.10 -8.33
N ILE A 262 6.31 3.63 -7.22
CA ILE A 262 6.73 2.22 -7.11
C ILE A 262 5.52 1.30 -7.24
N ASP A 263 4.41 1.62 -6.57
CA ASP A 263 3.17 0.85 -6.63
C ASP A 263 2.59 0.83 -8.06
N ALA A 264 2.53 1.99 -8.72
CA ALA A 264 2.09 2.12 -10.11
C ALA A 264 3.02 1.37 -11.09
N TYR A 265 4.33 1.39 -10.86
CA TYR A 265 5.30 0.64 -11.68
C TYR A 265 5.01 -0.87 -11.65
N TYR A 266 4.85 -1.46 -10.47
CA TYR A 266 4.59 -2.90 -10.36
C TYR A 266 3.25 -3.29 -10.97
N PHE A 267 2.20 -2.51 -10.71
CA PHE A 267 0.89 -2.74 -11.28
C PHE A 267 0.91 -2.68 -12.81
N LEU A 268 1.35 -1.56 -13.40
CA LEU A 268 1.32 -1.38 -14.86
C LEU A 268 2.26 -2.32 -15.60
N ARG A 269 3.42 -2.65 -15.00
CA ARG A 269 4.34 -3.65 -15.57
C ARG A 269 3.65 -5.01 -15.69
N ASP A 270 3.00 -5.45 -14.62
CA ASP A 270 2.41 -6.79 -14.58
C ASP A 270 1.09 -6.86 -15.35
N LEU A 271 0.30 -5.77 -15.36
CA LEU A 271 -0.87 -5.65 -16.23
C LEU A 271 -0.46 -5.72 -17.70
N GLY A 272 0.56 -4.95 -18.11
CA GLY A 272 1.05 -4.97 -19.48
C GLY A 272 1.65 -6.30 -19.92
N HIS A 273 2.17 -7.11 -19.00
CA HIS A 273 2.56 -8.49 -19.30
C HIS A 273 1.35 -9.43 -19.41
N LEU A 274 0.34 -9.26 -18.55
CA LEU A 274 -0.87 -10.09 -18.55
C LEU A 274 -1.71 -9.86 -19.82
N THR A 275 -1.87 -8.61 -20.25
CA THR A 275 -2.72 -8.25 -21.39
C THR A 275 -1.97 -8.12 -22.71
N ALA A 276 -0.62 -8.16 -22.66
CA ALA A 276 0.26 -7.79 -23.77
C ALA A 276 0.05 -6.36 -24.32
N ASP A 277 -0.64 -5.49 -23.58
CA ASP A 277 -0.82 -4.08 -23.97
C ASP A 277 0.44 -3.26 -23.68
N GLU A 278 1.05 -2.79 -24.76
CA GLU A 278 2.29 -2.03 -24.75
C GLU A 278 2.15 -0.63 -24.11
N ARG A 279 0.92 -0.10 -24.00
CA ARG A 279 0.66 1.19 -23.31
C ARG A 279 1.06 1.10 -21.84
N TYR A 280 0.65 0.04 -21.15
CA TYR A 280 0.98 -0.16 -19.73
C TYR A 280 2.48 -0.42 -19.53
N ARG A 281 3.09 -1.21 -20.43
CA ARG A 281 4.54 -1.47 -20.40
C ARG A 281 5.35 -0.18 -20.54
N ARG A 282 5.06 0.61 -21.58
CA ARG A 282 5.72 1.92 -21.80
C ARG A 282 5.50 2.89 -20.65
N ALA A 283 4.31 2.90 -20.05
CA ALA A 283 4.02 3.73 -18.89
C ALA A 283 4.87 3.31 -17.68
N SER A 284 4.95 2.00 -17.39
CA SER A 284 5.80 1.47 -16.31
C SER A 284 7.28 1.81 -16.53
N GLU A 285 7.78 1.76 -17.76
CA GLU A 285 9.16 2.14 -18.09
C GLU A 285 9.43 3.63 -17.88
N LYS A 286 8.47 4.50 -18.20
CA LYS A 286 8.56 5.94 -17.91
C LYS A 286 8.58 6.19 -16.41
N ILE A 287 7.74 5.49 -15.64
CA ILE A 287 7.73 5.59 -14.18
C ILE A 287 9.08 5.14 -13.61
N ALA A 288 9.62 4.02 -14.08
CA ALA A 288 10.92 3.52 -13.64
C ALA A 288 12.05 4.55 -13.89
N LYS A 289 12.06 5.19 -15.07
CA LYS A 289 12.99 6.28 -15.39
C LYS A 289 12.77 7.50 -14.47
N GLY A 290 11.52 7.88 -14.22
CA GLY A 290 11.17 8.96 -13.30
C GLY A 290 11.66 8.70 -11.88
N LEU A 291 11.44 7.49 -11.35
CA LEU A 291 11.87 7.07 -10.02
C LEU A 291 13.40 7.14 -9.86
N LEU A 292 14.15 6.78 -10.90
CA LEU A 292 15.60 6.90 -10.90
C LEU A 292 16.09 8.35 -10.73
N THR A 293 15.29 9.36 -11.08
CA THR A 293 15.63 10.78 -10.86
C THR A 293 15.46 11.21 -9.38
N LEU A 294 14.66 10.46 -8.61
CA LEU A 294 14.47 10.67 -7.17
C LEU A 294 15.60 10.05 -6.34
N TRP A 295 16.50 9.27 -6.94
CA TRP A 295 17.65 8.69 -6.23
C TRP A 295 18.62 9.77 -5.75
N ARG A 296 19.07 9.64 -4.49
CA ARG A 296 20.12 10.48 -3.93
C ARG A 296 21.27 9.60 -3.45
N LYS A 297 22.38 9.62 -4.20
CA LYS A 297 23.55 8.78 -3.94
C LYS A 297 24.17 9.02 -2.56
N ASP A 298 24.20 10.27 -2.12
CA ASP A 298 24.71 10.69 -0.81
C ASP A 298 23.80 10.18 0.33
N LYS A 299 22.49 10.10 0.11
CA LYS A 299 21.53 9.58 1.09
C LYS A 299 21.39 8.06 1.07
N GLY A 300 21.68 7.42 -0.07
CA GLY A 300 21.58 5.97 -0.25
C GLY A 300 20.15 5.46 -0.42
N GLN A 301 19.21 6.33 -0.76
CA GLN A 301 17.79 6.01 -0.91
C GLN A 301 17.09 6.98 -1.88
N LEU A 302 15.80 6.73 -2.18
CA LEU A 302 14.95 7.68 -2.90
C LEU A 302 14.45 8.76 -1.93
N ILE A 303 14.29 9.99 -2.41
CA ILE A 303 13.57 11.05 -1.67
C ILE A 303 12.06 10.86 -1.73
N ARG A 304 11.31 11.51 -0.83
CA ARG A 304 9.85 11.39 -0.74
C ARG A 304 9.14 11.71 -2.06
N GLY A 305 9.52 12.79 -2.75
CA GLY A 305 8.86 13.15 -4.01
C GLY A 305 9.14 14.53 -4.56
N ILE A 306 8.19 15.05 -5.32
CA ILE A 306 8.22 16.40 -5.93
C ILE A 306 6.82 17.01 -5.81
N LYS A 307 6.75 18.22 -5.24
CA LYS A 307 5.52 18.98 -5.03
C LYS A 307 4.91 19.47 -6.35
N GLY A 308 3.64 19.89 -6.32
CA GLY A 308 2.91 20.35 -7.52
C GLY A 308 3.54 21.54 -8.23
N ASP A 309 4.21 22.40 -7.48
CA ASP A 309 5.00 23.56 -7.93
C ASP A 309 6.42 23.18 -8.42
N GLN A 310 6.72 21.88 -8.51
CA GLN A 310 8.02 21.31 -8.86
C GLN A 310 9.12 21.48 -7.80
N THR A 311 8.77 21.95 -6.58
CA THR A 311 9.70 21.94 -5.46
C THR A 311 10.06 20.51 -5.08
N VAL A 312 11.36 20.21 -5.00
CA VAL A 312 11.87 18.90 -4.57
C VAL A 312 11.56 18.70 -3.09
N ASP A 313 10.99 17.55 -2.76
CA ASP A 313 10.69 17.13 -1.41
C ASP A 313 11.72 16.09 -0.98
N ASP A 314 12.78 16.55 -0.33
CA ASP A 314 13.98 15.77 -0.01
C ASP A 314 13.89 15.03 1.33
N ALA A 315 12.71 14.97 1.94
CA ALA A 315 12.44 14.19 3.13
C ALA A 315 12.83 12.71 2.91
N LEU A 316 13.31 12.09 4.00
CA LEU A 316 13.87 10.74 3.99
C LEU A 316 13.03 9.76 4.82
N PRO A 317 11.89 9.29 4.29
CA PRO A 317 11.07 8.29 4.94
C PRO A 317 11.66 6.87 4.77
N LEU A 318 11.32 5.95 5.67
CA LEU A 318 11.82 4.57 5.69
C LEU A 318 11.46 3.82 4.40
N ASP A 319 10.26 4.06 3.86
CA ASP A 319 9.83 3.52 2.57
C ASP A 319 10.73 3.99 1.42
N GLY A 320 11.31 5.18 1.52
CA GLY A 320 12.32 5.71 0.59
C GLY A 320 13.54 4.81 0.43
N ALA A 321 13.87 4.03 1.47
CA ALA A 321 14.88 2.99 1.43
C ALA A 321 14.26 1.60 1.22
N SER A 322 13.25 1.21 2.00
CA SER A 322 12.72 -0.16 1.95
C SER A 322 12.01 -0.48 0.64
N TRP A 323 11.08 0.36 0.16
CA TRP A 323 10.40 0.12 -1.12
C TRP A 323 11.34 0.32 -2.29
N ALA A 324 12.24 1.29 -2.18
CA ALA A 324 13.28 1.48 -3.16
C ALA A 324 14.18 0.25 -3.31
N SER A 325 14.48 -0.50 -2.24
CA SER A 325 15.29 -1.71 -2.33
C SER A 325 14.65 -2.77 -3.23
N LEU A 326 13.34 -2.97 -3.09
CA LEU A 326 12.55 -3.89 -3.92
C LEU A 326 12.51 -3.41 -5.37
N PHE A 327 12.19 -2.12 -5.57
CA PHE A 327 12.14 -1.52 -6.90
C PHE A 327 13.48 -1.63 -7.62
N MET A 328 14.57 -1.19 -7.00
CA MET A 328 15.92 -1.23 -7.57
C MET A 328 16.34 -2.66 -7.91
N SER A 329 16.06 -3.62 -7.03
CA SER A 329 16.31 -5.03 -7.30
C SER A 329 15.55 -5.50 -8.56
N SER A 330 14.27 -5.11 -8.69
CA SER A 330 13.41 -5.52 -9.80
C SER A 330 13.84 -4.96 -11.16
N ILE A 331 14.53 -3.82 -11.20
CA ILE A 331 15.06 -3.22 -12.43
C ILE A 331 16.54 -3.53 -12.66
N GLY A 332 17.14 -4.42 -11.87
CA GLY A 332 18.53 -4.86 -12.03
C GLY A 332 19.58 -3.94 -11.38
N GLU A 333 19.17 -2.91 -10.63
CA GLU A 333 20.04 -1.95 -9.94
C GLU A 333 20.52 -2.48 -8.58
N ARG A 334 21.17 -3.66 -8.59
CA ARG A 334 21.53 -4.42 -7.37
C ARG A 334 22.33 -3.61 -6.35
N ALA A 335 23.33 -2.86 -6.79
CA ALA A 335 24.16 -2.04 -5.90
C ALA A 335 23.35 -0.91 -5.21
N LYS A 336 22.33 -0.35 -5.88
CA LYS A 336 21.42 0.62 -5.24
C LYS A 336 20.51 -0.08 -4.24
N ALA A 337 20.02 -1.27 -4.57
CA ALA A 337 19.19 -2.08 -3.67
C ALA A 337 19.93 -2.44 -2.37
N GLU A 338 21.18 -2.90 -2.47
CA GLU A 338 22.04 -3.17 -1.30
C GLU A 338 22.27 -1.90 -0.47
N ARG A 339 22.55 -0.78 -1.12
CA ARG A 339 22.73 0.50 -0.43
C ARG A 339 21.47 1.01 0.26
N CYS A 340 20.28 0.70 -0.27
CA CYS A 340 19.03 0.95 0.44
C CYS A 340 18.97 0.14 1.74
N LEU A 341 19.28 -1.16 1.71
CA LEU A 341 19.27 -2.02 2.90
C LEU A 341 20.26 -1.54 3.97
N GLU A 342 21.48 -1.19 3.57
CA GLU A 342 22.46 -0.55 4.47
C GLU A 342 21.92 0.75 5.08
N THR A 343 21.17 1.52 4.29
CA THR A 343 20.57 2.78 4.73
C THR A 343 19.45 2.55 5.73
N ILE A 344 18.63 1.50 5.57
CA ILE A 344 17.62 1.09 6.57
C ILE A 344 18.27 0.88 7.93
N GLU A 345 19.31 0.04 7.99
CA GLU A 345 20.01 -0.28 9.23
C GLU A 345 20.72 0.92 9.84
N ARG A 346 21.44 1.70 9.02
CA ARG A 346 22.22 2.85 9.50
C ARG A 346 21.32 3.99 9.99
N ASN A 347 20.25 4.28 9.27
CA ASN A 347 19.49 5.50 9.47
C ASN A 347 18.21 5.26 10.26
N PHE A 348 17.54 4.11 10.12
CA PHE A 348 16.19 3.94 10.66
C PHE A 348 16.12 2.97 11.83
N HIS A 349 17.09 2.07 12.01
CA HIS A 349 17.14 1.24 13.20
C HIS A 349 17.19 2.10 14.47
N ASN A 350 16.34 1.77 15.44
CA ASN A 350 16.24 2.47 16.71
C ASN A 350 15.91 1.49 17.84
N GLN A 351 16.36 1.81 19.05
CA GLN A 351 16.00 1.10 20.26
C GLN A 351 15.50 2.11 21.30
N SER A 352 14.27 1.93 21.76
CA SER A 352 13.65 2.77 22.78
C SER A 352 12.90 1.92 23.79
N ARG A 353 13.13 2.17 25.08
CA ARG A 353 12.46 1.47 26.20
C ARG A 353 12.52 -0.07 26.10
N GLY A 354 13.63 -0.61 25.61
CA GLY A 354 13.83 -2.05 25.45
C GLY A 354 13.19 -2.66 24.19
N ILE A 355 12.52 -1.87 23.37
CA ILE A 355 11.94 -2.29 22.08
C ILE A 355 12.89 -1.88 20.96
N GLN A 356 13.25 -2.84 20.10
CA GLN A 356 14.00 -2.61 18.86
C GLN A 356 13.00 -2.47 17.71
N GLY A 357 13.30 -1.57 16.77
CA GLY A 357 12.45 -1.36 15.59
C GLY A 357 13.03 -0.30 14.67
N TYR A 358 12.21 0.19 13.75
CA TYR A 358 12.61 1.19 12.77
C TYR A 358 11.75 2.44 12.89
N ARG A 359 12.39 3.62 12.89
CA ARG A 359 11.68 4.90 12.83
C ARG A 359 11.12 5.15 11.42
N PRO A 360 10.01 5.88 11.29
CA PRO A 360 9.39 6.16 9.99
C PRO A 360 10.19 7.13 9.13
N TYR A 361 10.87 8.06 9.76
CA TYR A 361 11.62 9.14 9.13
C TYR A 361 13.00 9.18 9.75
N TYR A 362 14.00 9.54 8.95
CA TYR A 362 15.37 9.63 9.44
C TYR A 362 15.54 10.76 10.46
N ALA A 363 15.60 12.01 10.03
CA ALA A 363 15.82 13.15 10.91
C ALA A 363 14.64 14.13 10.91
N ASP A 364 13.77 14.03 9.90
CA ASP A 364 12.67 14.95 9.73
C ASP A 364 11.48 14.60 10.64
N PRO A 365 10.71 15.60 11.07
CA PRO A 365 9.45 15.37 11.73
C PRO A 365 8.46 14.64 10.80
N VAL A 366 7.43 14.03 11.40
CA VAL A 366 6.36 13.35 10.64
C VAL A 366 5.54 14.37 9.85
N PHE A 367 5.17 15.48 10.49
CA PHE A 367 4.48 16.60 9.84
C PHE A 367 5.48 17.69 9.45
N GLU A 368 5.23 18.46 8.39
CA GLU A 368 6.12 19.59 8.05
C GLU A 368 6.02 20.72 9.09
N GLU A 369 4.81 20.96 9.63
CA GLU A 369 4.58 22.00 10.63
C GLU A 369 4.99 21.55 12.03
N ARG A 370 5.90 22.30 12.67
CA ARG A 370 6.41 22.00 14.01
C ARG A 370 5.30 21.96 15.06
N GLU A 371 4.36 22.89 14.98
CA GLU A 371 3.21 22.96 15.90
C GLU A 371 2.32 21.73 15.79
N VAL A 372 2.08 21.23 14.58
CA VAL A 372 1.33 19.99 14.36
C VAL A 372 2.08 18.80 14.96
N ASN A 373 3.40 18.71 14.78
CA ASN A 373 4.18 17.66 15.45
C ASN A 373 4.09 17.74 16.97
N ALA A 374 4.23 18.93 17.56
CA ALA A 374 4.15 19.12 19.01
C ALA A 374 2.78 18.72 19.58
N TYR A 375 1.71 18.84 18.78
CA TYR A 375 0.37 18.40 19.17
C TYR A 375 0.28 16.87 19.30
N PHE A 376 0.91 16.12 18.38
CA PHE A 376 0.86 14.65 18.35
C PHE A 376 1.97 13.98 19.18
N TYR A 377 3.14 14.61 19.22
CA TYR A 377 4.35 14.12 19.86
C TYR A 377 4.86 15.16 20.86
N PRO A 378 4.10 15.44 21.94
CA PRO A 378 4.56 16.31 23.01
C PRO A 378 5.75 15.67 23.75
N ASP A 379 6.75 16.49 24.11
CA ASP A 379 7.98 16.08 24.81
C ASP A 379 7.73 15.34 26.15
#